data_AF-A0A840IRB0-F1
#
_entry.id   AF-A0A840IRB0-F1
#
_cell.length_a   1.000
_cell.length_b   1.000
_cell.length_c   1.000
_cell.angle_alpha   90.00
_cell.angle_beta   90.00
_cell.angle_gamma   90.00
#
_symmetry.space_group_name_H-M   'P 1'
#
loop_
_entity.id
_entity.type
_entity.pdbx_description
1 polymer ?
#
loop_
_entity_poly.entity_id
_entity_poly.type
_entity_poly.pdbx_seq_one_letter_code
_entity_poly.pdbx_strand_id
1 'polypeptide(L)'
;MRNRTGFFGRTLAAAGTLVALGLATAVPASADEPSTVEQDVDQLYQNVIDLYGGLPASAVQGVDHLFESPIPQIGRQSRAAQGPIPGCTDGALLTYADKLSADLTPVESKALSALSGLSQLYTQAVATDKTPQVFGTDGQYTPRATATIDKLRGFWDIESWNVQLVAWKGTDLGSDAKLKQTFGLGLAPAKVPDAAALAAKVLYEVPVLQGGRNPLLTLNAFSAPAESLGGKRVALGDGLLDVVGLLGYDDVSVESVIGHEYGHQVDFAHDNHPANESAEMGPDAYGGYFVAHAKGEAWNARAQQETTYLDASIGDCYHSHGTPDQRKAAGAWGEKQATGQNNPNRIVPSATMIEKFQKEYPKLVPPTGDQRALTAARG
;
A
#
# COMPACT_ATOMS: atom_id res chain seq x y z
N MET A 1 -60.69 -2.14 15.14
CA MET A 1 -62.04 -2.68 15.47
C MET A 1 -62.64 -3.28 14.21
N ARG A 2 -63.13 -4.54 14.28
CA ARG A 2 -64.03 -5.24 13.32
C ARG A 2 -63.48 -5.46 11.89
N ASN A 3 -63.54 -6.64 11.26
CA ASN A 3 -64.53 -7.71 11.34
C ASN A 3 -63.91 -9.09 11.13
N ARG A 4 -64.38 -10.04 11.94
CA ARG A 4 -64.32 -11.49 11.76
C ARG A 4 -65.61 -11.97 11.07
N THR A 5 -65.47 -12.91 10.15
CA THR A 5 -66.46 -13.94 9.75
C THR A 5 -65.60 -15.06 9.14
N GLY A 6 -65.54 -16.31 9.60
CA GLY A 6 -66.48 -17.12 10.35
C GLY A 6 -67.24 -18.03 9.36
N PHE A 7 -66.78 -19.27 9.14
CA PHE A 7 -67.67 -20.36 8.75
C PHE A 7 -67.14 -21.74 9.15
N PHE A 8 -68.09 -22.60 9.50
CA PHE A 8 -68.00 -23.87 10.19
C PHE A 8 -67.55 -25.05 9.33
N GLY A 9 -66.77 -25.95 9.96
CA GLY A 9 -67.16 -27.34 10.22
C GLY A 9 -67.16 -28.34 9.07
N ARG A 10 -66.37 -29.42 9.23
CA ARG A 10 -66.90 -30.80 9.30
C ARG A 10 -65.78 -31.80 9.63
N THR A 11 -66.06 -32.59 10.66
CA THR A 11 -65.40 -33.82 11.05
C THR A 11 -65.69 -34.91 10.00
N LEU A 12 -64.65 -35.58 9.50
CA LEU A 12 -64.76 -36.88 8.83
C LEU A 12 -63.61 -37.74 9.35
N ALA A 13 -63.97 -38.73 10.17
CA ALA A 13 -63.14 -39.89 10.42
C ALA A 13 -63.32 -40.86 9.26
N ALA A 14 -62.23 -41.31 8.66
CA ALA A 14 -62.21 -42.49 7.80
C ALA A 14 -60.93 -43.27 8.07
N ALA A 15 -61.13 -44.54 8.41
CA ALA A 15 -60.12 -45.51 8.73
C ALA A 15 -59.43 -46.06 7.47
N GLY A 16 -58.16 -46.46 7.65
CA GLY A 16 -57.55 -47.60 6.98
C GLY A 16 -57.05 -47.38 5.56
N THR A 17 -55.72 -47.43 5.37
CA THR A 17 -55.01 -48.59 4.80
C THR A 17 -53.51 -48.30 4.92
N LEU A 18 -52.80 -49.07 5.74
CA LEU A 18 -51.33 -49.06 5.80
C LEU A 18 -50.80 -49.79 4.56
N VAL A 19 -50.44 -49.03 3.53
CA VAL A 19 -49.58 -49.52 2.45
C VAL A 19 -48.16 -49.11 2.79
N ALA A 20 -47.35 -50.09 3.21
CA ALA A 20 -45.92 -49.93 3.35
C ALA A 20 -45.29 -49.87 1.94
N LEU A 21 -45.30 -48.68 1.33
CA LEU A 21 -44.37 -48.37 0.25
C LEU A 21 -42.99 -48.18 0.89
N GLY A 22 -42.09 -49.11 0.61
CA GLY A 22 -40.66 -48.93 0.83
C GLY A 22 -40.16 -47.77 -0.02
N LEU A 23 -40.31 -46.55 0.49
CA LEU A 23 -39.56 -45.40 0.04
C LEU A 23 -38.11 -45.68 0.43
N ALA A 24 -37.30 -46.07 -0.55
CA ALA A 24 -35.87 -45.89 -0.45
C ALA A 24 -35.65 -44.38 -0.25
N THR A 25 -35.50 -43.95 1.00
CA THR A 25 -35.04 -42.62 1.32
C THR A 25 -33.65 -42.52 0.72
N ALA A 26 -33.54 -41.84 -0.42
CA ALA A 26 -32.26 -41.35 -0.89
C ALA A 26 -31.66 -40.58 0.28
N VAL A 27 -30.58 -41.12 0.84
CA VAL A 27 -29.78 -40.43 1.84
C VAL A 27 -29.39 -39.11 1.15
N PRO A 28 -29.77 -37.94 1.69
CA PRO A 28 -29.32 -36.68 1.09
C PRO A 28 -27.80 -36.78 0.99
N ALA A 29 -27.27 -36.46 -0.19
CA ALA A 29 -25.83 -36.35 -0.40
C ALA A 29 -25.28 -35.56 0.78
N SER A 30 -24.33 -36.15 1.49
CA SER A 30 -23.65 -35.54 2.64
C SER A 30 -23.32 -34.11 2.26
N ALA A 31 -23.88 -33.13 2.98
CA ALA A 31 -23.41 -31.76 2.84
C ALA A 31 -21.90 -31.81 3.10
N ASP A 32 -21.11 -31.39 2.13
CA ASP A 32 -19.65 -31.38 2.27
C ASP A 32 -19.30 -30.68 3.60
N GLU A 33 -18.38 -31.28 4.36
CA GLU A 33 -17.94 -30.69 5.63
C GLU A 33 -17.46 -29.25 5.38
N PRO A 34 -17.82 -28.28 6.24
CA PRO A 34 -17.32 -26.92 6.10
C PRO A 34 -15.78 -26.91 6.02
N SER A 35 -15.24 -26.12 5.10
CA SER A 35 -13.79 -25.95 5.00
C SER A 35 -13.20 -25.39 6.30
N THR A 36 -11.96 -25.76 6.59
CA THR A 36 -11.19 -25.16 7.68
C THR A 36 -10.63 -23.80 7.26
N VAL A 37 -10.30 -22.94 8.24
CA VAL A 37 -9.65 -21.64 7.97
C VAL A 37 -8.35 -21.80 7.18
N GLU A 38 -7.57 -22.84 7.46
CA GLU A 38 -6.33 -23.13 6.72
C GLU A 38 -6.62 -23.46 5.24
N GLN A 39 -7.63 -24.29 4.97
CA GLN A 39 -8.05 -24.61 3.59
C GLN A 39 -8.57 -23.36 2.85
N ASP A 40 -9.31 -22.49 3.53
CA ASP A 40 -9.80 -21.24 2.95
C ASP A 40 -8.67 -20.27 2.61
N VAL A 41 -7.69 -20.13 3.52
CA VAL A 41 -6.49 -19.31 3.29
C VAL A 41 -5.67 -19.86 2.13
N ASP A 42 -5.49 -21.18 2.06
CA ASP A 42 -4.78 -21.84 0.96
C ASP A 42 -5.48 -21.60 -0.39
N GLN A 43 -6.80 -21.77 -0.43
CA GLN A 43 -7.59 -21.56 -1.64
C GLN A 43 -7.61 -20.07 -2.05
N LEU A 44 -7.70 -19.14 -1.09
CA LEU A 44 -7.58 -17.71 -1.37
C LEU A 44 -6.22 -17.38 -1.97
N TYR A 45 -5.14 -17.87 -1.36
CA TYR A 45 -3.78 -17.65 -1.84
C TYR A 45 -3.61 -18.16 -3.28
N GLN A 46 -4.18 -19.34 -3.59
CA GLN A 46 -4.18 -19.84 -4.96
C GLN A 46 -5.01 -18.98 -5.91
N ASN A 47 -6.18 -18.48 -5.50
CA ASN A 47 -6.98 -17.55 -6.31
C ASN A 47 -6.22 -16.26 -6.63
N VAL A 48 -5.40 -15.77 -5.70
CA VAL A 48 -4.54 -14.59 -5.91
C VAL A 48 -3.41 -14.90 -6.90
N ILE A 49 -2.78 -16.08 -6.81
CA ILE A 49 -1.81 -16.53 -7.82
C ILE A 49 -2.46 -16.60 -9.21
N ASP A 50 -3.62 -17.24 -9.32
CA ASP A 50 -4.37 -17.37 -10.57
C ASP A 50 -4.75 -15.99 -11.13
N LEU A 51 -5.17 -15.06 -10.26
CA LEU A 51 -5.52 -13.69 -10.64
C LEU A 51 -4.32 -12.99 -11.31
N TYR A 52 -3.17 -12.99 -10.66
CA TYR A 52 -1.97 -12.35 -11.19
C TYR A 52 -1.44 -13.07 -12.44
N GLY A 53 -1.56 -14.40 -12.51
CA GLY A 53 -1.24 -15.17 -13.71
C GLY A 53 -2.15 -14.85 -14.91
N GLY A 54 -3.35 -14.32 -14.66
CA GLY A 54 -4.30 -13.88 -15.69
C GLY A 54 -4.19 -12.40 -16.08
N LEU A 55 -3.39 -11.59 -15.37
CA LEU A 55 -3.18 -10.19 -15.71
C LEU A 55 -2.37 -10.04 -17.02
N PRO A 56 -2.62 -9.00 -17.83
CA PRO A 56 -1.75 -8.67 -18.97
C PRO A 56 -0.30 -8.47 -18.53
N ALA A 57 0.69 -8.86 -19.34
CA ALA A 57 2.10 -8.67 -18.99
C ALA A 57 2.47 -7.19 -18.72
N SER A 58 1.82 -6.26 -19.42
CA SER A 58 1.97 -4.81 -19.19
C SER A 58 1.37 -4.34 -17.86
N ALA A 59 0.44 -5.10 -17.29
CA ALA A 59 -0.24 -4.78 -16.04
C ALA A 59 0.60 -5.09 -14.80
N VAL A 60 1.60 -5.96 -14.95
CA VAL A 60 2.57 -6.35 -13.91
C VAL A 60 3.95 -5.72 -14.15
N GLN A 61 4.10 -4.91 -15.20
CA GLN A 61 5.35 -4.22 -15.49
C GLN A 61 5.54 -3.05 -14.53
N GLY A 62 6.64 -3.05 -13.75
CA GLY A 62 6.87 -2.05 -12.70
C GLY A 62 6.00 -2.23 -11.44
N VAL A 63 5.19 -3.28 -11.40
CA VAL A 63 4.55 -3.75 -10.17
C VAL A 63 5.51 -4.76 -9.59
N ASP A 64 6.11 -4.44 -8.46
CA ASP A 64 6.79 -5.47 -7.68
C ASP A 64 5.86 -6.67 -7.58
N HIS A 65 6.36 -7.87 -7.92
CA HIS A 65 5.56 -9.08 -7.88
C HIS A 65 4.84 -9.17 -6.52
N LEU A 66 3.69 -9.86 -6.42
CA LEU A 66 2.94 -10.11 -5.17
C LEU A 66 3.76 -10.35 -3.88
N PHE A 67 5.02 -10.75 -4.06
CA PHE A 67 6.01 -11.15 -3.07
C PHE A 67 7.22 -10.19 -2.99
N GLU A 68 7.12 -9.01 -3.59
CA GLU A 68 8.15 -7.96 -3.66
C GLU A 68 7.57 -6.56 -3.35
N SER A 69 6.31 -6.47 -2.93
CA SER A 69 5.63 -5.22 -2.51
C SER A 69 6.56 -4.32 -1.66
N PRO A 70 6.44 -2.98 -1.73
CA PRO A 70 7.16 -2.08 -0.84
C PRO A 70 6.72 -2.18 0.64
N ILE A 71 5.80 -3.09 0.97
CA ILE A 71 5.70 -3.59 2.35
C ILE A 71 7.03 -4.30 2.62
N PRO A 72 7.78 -3.93 3.68
CA PRO A 72 9.02 -4.61 4.05
C PRO A 72 8.78 -6.11 3.99
N GLN A 73 9.54 -6.86 3.18
CA GLN A 73 9.30 -8.29 3.04
C GLN A 73 9.50 -8.97 4.39
N ILE A 74 8.40 -9.19 5.08
CA ILE A 74 8.33 -9.76 6.42
C ILE A 74 9.10 -11.08 6.42
N GLY A 75 10.19 -11.14 7.17
CA GLY A 75 10.99 -12.36 7.37
C GLY A 75 11.82 -12.82 6.17
N ARG A 76 11.80 -12.11 5.03
CA ARG A 76 12.76 -12.34 3.95
C ARG A 76 13.86 -11.32 4.13
N GLN A 77 15.07 -11.78 4.49
CA GLN A 77 16.27 -11.00 4.27
C GLN A 77 16.18 -10.46 2.85
N SER A 78 16.16 -9.13 2.71
CA SER A 78 16.28 -8.46 1.41
C SER A 78 17.28 -9.23 0.57
N ARG A 79 17.00 -9.47 -0.70
CA ARG A 79 17.96 -10.08 -1.65
C ARG A 79 19.18 -9.20 -1.90
N ALA A 80 19.60 -8.36 -0.96
CA ALA A 80 20.93 -7.83 -0.93
C ALA A 80 21.88 -9.03 -0.92
N ALA A 81 22.63 -9.17 -2.02
CA ALA A 81 23.73 -10.13 -2.11
C ALA A 81 24.82 -9.89 -1.04
N GLN A 82 24.70 -8.76 -0.31
CA GLN A 82 25.57 -8.29 0.74
C GLN A 82 24.74 -8.29 2.03
N GLY A 83 25.31 -8.81 3.12
CA GLY A 83 24.66 -8.78 4.43
C GLY A 83 24.37 -7.34 4.91
N PRO A 84 23.72 -7.18 6.08
CA PRO A 84 23.35 -5.86 6.58
C PRO A 84 24.57 -4.95 6.69
N ILE A 85 24.38 -3.66 6.39
CA ILE A 85 25.41 -2.62 6.48
C ILE A 85 25.92 -2.57 7.93
N PRO A 86 27.22 -2.83 8.19
CA PRO A 86 27.75 -2.86 9.54
C PRO A 86 27.53 -1.54 10.29
N GLY A 87 26.95 -1.61 11.49
CA GLY A 87 26.66 -0.44 12.32
C GLY A 87 25.41 0.34 11.94
N CYS A 88 24.67 -0.10 10.92
CA CYS A 88 23.35 0.42 10.59
C CYS A 88 22.28 -0.19 11.51
N THR A 89 21.23 0.57 11.80
CA THR A 89 19.99 0.11 12.44
C THR A 89 18.83 0.55 11.56
N ASP A 90 17.88 -0.35 11.29
CA ASP A 90 16.71 -0.04 10.47
C ASP A 90 15.88 1.07 11.12
N GLY A 91 15.13 1.80 10.29
CA GLY A 91 14.27 2.88 10.75
C GLY A 91 13.13 2.38 11.65
N ALA A 92 12.54 3.32 12.40
CA ALA A 92 11.51 3.01 13.40
C ALA A 92 10.23 2.40 12.80
N LEU A 93 9.84 2.79 11.58
CA LEU A 93 8.67 2.23 10.90
C LEU A 93 8.91 0.77 10.51
N LEU A 94 10.07 0.47 9.92
CA LEU A 94 10.46 -0.91 9.58
C LEU A 94 10.54 -1.78 10.83
N THR A 95 11.19 -1.28 11.88
CA THR A 95 11.30 -1.98 13.17
C THR A 95 9.91 -2.28 13.77
N TYR A 96 8.98 -1.34 13.65
CA TYR A 96 7.61 -1.54 14.12
C TYR A 96 6.84 -2.55 13.26
N ALA A 97 6.99 -2.49 11.93
CA ALA A 97 6.41 -3.47 11.00
C ALA A 97 6.90 -4.89 11.29
N ASP A 98 8.19 -5.06 11.52
CA ASP A 98 8.80 -6.35 11.89
C ASP A 98 8.24 -6.87 13.20
N LYS A 99 8.10 -6.00 14.20
CA LYS A 99 7.49 -6.37 15.48
C LYS A 99 6.04 -6.85 15.31
N LEU A 100 5.22 -6.13 14.54
CA LEU A 100 3.84 -6.54 14.27
C LEU A 100 3.76 -7.90 13.57
N SER A 101 4.77 -8.20 12.77
CA SER A 101 4.77 -9.38 11.91
C SER A 101 5.42 -10.61 12.56
N ALA A 102 6.31 -10.41 13.53
CA ALA A 102 7.03 -11.49 14.22
C ALA A 102 6.10 -12.45 14.98
N ASP A 103 4.91 -11.97 15.39
CA ASP A 103 3.94 -12.73 16.16
C ASP A 103 2.93 -13.51 15.27
N LEU A 104 3.02 -13.39 13.94
CA LEU A 104 2.10 -14.05 13.01
C LEU A 104 2.38 -15.55 12.92
N THR A 105 1.33 -16.36 13.04
CA THR A 105 1.40 -17.78 12.65
C THR A 105 1.58 -17.92 11.13
N PRO A 106 2.01 -19.10 10.62
CA PRO A 106 2.13 -19.32 9.18
C PRO A 106 0.82 -19.10 8.40
N VAL A 107 -0.32 -19.49 8.97
CA VAL A 107 -1.65 -19.28 8.35
C VAL A 107 -2.00 -17.79 8.31
N GLU A 108 -1.76 -17.06 9.39
CA GLU A 108 -1.99 -15.61 9.45
C GLU A 108 -1.10 -14.84 8.49
N SER A 109 0.20 -15.19 8.43
CA SER A 109 1.16 -14.60 7.49
C SER A 109 0.72 -14.82 6.03
N LYS A 110 0.26 -16.03 5.70
CA LYS A 110 -0.25 -16.36 4.36
C LYS A 110 -1.53 -15.60 4.01
N ALA A 111 -2.47 -15.51 4.95
CA ALA A 111 -3.71 -14.76 4.78
C ALA A 111 -3.43 -13.26 4.57
N LEU A 112 -2.55 -12.68 5.40
CA LEU A 112 -2.10 -11.30 5.29
C LEU A 112 -1.45 -11.05 3.93
N SER A 113 -0.52 -11.90 3.49
CA SER A 113 0.14 -11.77 2.19
C SER A 113 -0.86 -11.78 1.02
N ALA A 114 -1.80 -12.73 0.99
CA ALA A 114 -2.82 -12.79 -0.06
C ALA A 114 -3.70 -11.52 -0.11
N LEU A 115 -4.15 -11.07 1.06
CA LEU A 115 -5.06 -9.93 1.17
C LEU A 115 -4.37 -8.58 0.96
N SER A 116 -3.13 -8.41 1.42
CA SER A 116 -2.31 -7.22 1.10
C SER A 116 -2.10 -7.10 -0.41
N GLY A 117 -1.80 -8.21 -1.10
CA GLY A 117 -1.68 -8.23 -2.56
C GLY A 117 -2.97 -7.82 -3.27
N LEU A 118 -4.11 -8.37 -2.87
CA LEU A 118 -5.43 -7.97 -3.40
C LEU A 118 -5.74 -6.50 -3.14
N SER A 119 -5.43 -6.01 -1.95
CA SER A 119 -5.66 -4.63 -1.53
C SER A 119 -4.83 -3.66 -2.37
N GLN A 120 -3.54 -3.98 -2.59
CA GLN A 120 -2.65 -3.20 -3.44
C GLN A 120 -3.16 -3.18 -4.89
N LEU A 121 -3.53 -4.34 -5.45
CA LEU A 121 -4.04 -4.42 -6.82
C LEU A 121 -5.34 -3.63 -7.02
N TYR A 122 -6.26 -3.71 -6.06
CA TYR A 122 -7.48 -2.88 -6.06
C TYR A 122 -7.11 -1.39 -6.11
N THR A 123 -6.23 -0.94 -5.21
CA THR A 123 -5.76 0.44 -5.12
C THR A 123 -5.06 0.89 -6.39
N GLN A 124 -4.29 0.01 -7.04
CA GLN A 124 -3.50 0.33 -8.23
C GLN A 124 -4.32 0.34 -9.53
N ALA A 125 -5.32 -0.54 -9.64
CA ALA A 125 -6.00 -0.81 -10.91
C ALA A 125 -7.46 -0.37 -10.94
N VAL A 126 -8.16 -0.42 -9.80
CA VAL A 126 -9.62 -0.28 -9.75
C VAL A 126 -10.03 1.04 -9.09
N ALA A 127 -9.41 1.36 -7.96
CA ALA A 127 -9.71 2.57 -7.22
C ALA A 127 -9.38 3.83 -8.04
N THR A 128 -10.21 4.86 -7.88
CA THR A 128 -10.11 6.13 -8.62
C THR A 128 -10.66 7.30 -7.81
N ASP A 129 -10.03 8.46 -7.94
CA ASP A 129 -10.43 9.72 -7.29
C ASP A 129 -11.68 10.37 -7.90
N LYS A 130 -12.27 9.75 -8.95
CA LYS A 130 -13.60 10.10 -9.46
C LYS A 130 -14.72 9.78 -8.47
N THR A 131 -14.42 8.99 -7.45
CA THR A 131 -15.29 8.73 -6.31
C THR A 131 -14.70 9.38 -5.05
N PRO A 132 -15.52 9.83 -4.09
CA PRO A 132 -15.01 10.43 -2.86
C PRO A 132 -13.99 9.52 -2.18
N GLN A 133 -12.80 10.05 -1.96
CA GLN A 133 -11.73 9.37 -1.22
C GLN A 133 -11.78 9.81 0.24
N VAL A 134 -11.49 8.87 1.14
CA VAL A 134 -11.47 9.10 2.59
C VAL A 134 -10.13 8.60 3.11
N PHE A 135 -9.36 9.40 3.83
CA PHE A 135 -8.01 9.04 4.28
C PHE A 135 -7.94 8.92 5.80
N GLY A 136 -7.31 7.85 6.29
CA GLY A 136 -7.35 7.42 7.67
C GLY A 136 -8.53 6.51 7.97
N THR A 137 -8.40 5.73 9.05
CA THR A 137 -9.41 4.77 9.52
C THR A 137 -10.80 5.38 9.66
N ASP A 138 -10.89 6.63 10.14
CA ASP A 138 -12.15 7.37 10.34
C ASP A 138 -12.27 8.61 9.44
N GLY A 139 -11.39 8.75 8.45
CA GLY A 139 -11.37 9.90 7.53
C GLY A 139 -10.70 11.15 8.08
N GLN A 140 -10.03 11.05 9.24
CA GLN A 140 -9.41 12.17 9.95
C GLN A 140 -8.33 12.91 9.13
N TYR A 141 -7.73 12.25 8.15
CA TYR A 141 -6.69 12.83 7.29
C TYR A 141 -7.22 13.38 5.97
N THR A 142 -8.51 13.18 5.66
CA THR A 142 -9.10 13.55 4.36
C THR A 142 -8.90 15.02 4.00
N PRO A 143 -9.14 16.00 4.90
CA PRO A 143 -8.94 17.41 4.57
C PRO A 143 -7.48 17.74 4.26
N ARG A 144 -6.54 17.20 5.04
CA ARG A 144 -5.10 17.37 4.85
C ARG A 144 -4.66 16.80 3.52
N ALA A 145 -4.98 15.53 3.27
CA ALA A 145 -4.59 14.82 2.06
C ALA A 145 -5.11 15.51 0.79
N THR A 146 -6.37 15.97 0.81
CA THR A 146 -6.98 16.73 -0.30
C THR A 146 -6.24 18.05 -0.54
N ALA A 147 -5.96 18.81 0.53
CA ALA A 147 -5.24 20.07 0.41
C ALA A 147 -3.81 19.89 -0.10
N THR A 148 -3.11 18.84 0.35
CA THR A 148 -1.73 18.55 -0.09
C THR A 148 -1.68 18.22 -1.58
N ILE A 149 -2.52 17.30 -2.07
CA ILE A 149 -2.49 16.91 -3.49
C ILE A 149 -2.85 18.08 -4.39
N ASP A 150 -3.85 18.90 -4.01
CA ASP A 150 -4.22 20.08 -4.78
C ASP A 150 -3.08 21.10 -4.86
N LYS A 151 -2.30 21.24 -3.79
CA LYS A 151 -1.11 22.08 -3.76
C LYS A 151 0.01 21.52 -4.65
N LEU A 152 0.32 20.23 -4.52
CA LEU A 152 1.39 19.56 -5.28
C LEU A 152 1.14 19.60 -6.79
N ARG A 153 -0.12 19.45 -7.22
CA ARG A 153 -0.53 19.56 -8.63
C ARG A 153 -0.20 20.92 -9.28
N GLY A 154 -0.03 21.97 -8.48
CA GLY A 154 0.39 23.29 -8.94
C GLY A 154 1.83 23.68 -8.54
N PHE A 155 2.54 22.82 -7.81
CA PHE A 155 3.86 23.12 -7.27
C PHE A 155 4.97 22.82 -8.29
N TRP A 156 5.04 21.57 -8.76
CA TRP A 156 6.05 21.14 -9.73
C TRP A 156 5.62 21.46 -11.16
N ASP A 157 6.59 21.77 -12.02
CA ASP A 157 6.39 22.02 -13.46
C ASP A 157 6.29 20.73 -14.28
N ILE A 158 5.41 19.83 -13.85
CA ILE A 158 5.08 18.56 -14.53
C ILE A 158 3.59 18.51 -14.89
N GLU A 159 3.22 17.66 -15.85
CA GLU A 159 1.80 17.42 -16.18
C GLU A 159 1.09 16.69 -15.02
N SER A 160 0.37 17.47 -14.22
CA SER A 160 -0.17 17.06 -12.92
C SER A 160 -1.68 16.86 -12.87
N TRP A 161 -2.43 17.37 -13.85
CA TRP A 161 -3.90 17.41 -13.81
C TRP A 161 -4.56 16.02 -13.78
N ASN A 162 -3.83 14.98 -14.18
CA ASN A 162 -4.27 13.58 -14.20
C ASN A 162 -3.60 12.70 -13.14
N VAL A 163 -2.81 13.26 -12.22
CA VAL A 163 -2.28 12.53 -11.07
C VAL A 163 -3.39 12.37 -10.05
N GLN A 164 -3.86 11.14 -9.84
CA GLN A 164 -4.92 10.83 -8.87
C GLN A 164 -4.35 10.74 -7.45
N LEU A 165 -5.13 11.09 -6.43
CA LEU A 165 -4.85 10.69 -5.05
C LEU A 165 -5.87 9.64 -4.62
N VAL A 166 -5.42 8.47 -4.23
CA VAL A 166 -6.27 7.30 -3.99
C VAL A 166 -6.05 6.77 -2.58
N ALA A 167 -7.13 6.54 -1.83
CA ALA A 167 -7.06 5.94 -0.51
C ALA A 167 -6.84 4.43 -0.62
N TRP A 168 -5.88 3.91 0.15
CA TRP A 168 -5.63 2.48 0.26
C TRP A 168 -6.11 1.97 1.62
N LYS A 169 -7.27 1.32 1.61
CA LYS A 169 -7.97 0.86 2.82
C LYS A 169 -8.01 -0.65 2.93
N GLY A 170 -7.59 -1.21 4.07
CA GLY A 170 -7.74 -2.65 4.31
C GLY A 170 -9.21 -3.08 4.41
N THR A 171 -10.11 -2.18 4.81
CA THR A 171 -11.55 -2.43 4.91
C THR A 171 -12.24 -2.58 3.55
N ASP A 172 -11.60 -2.16 2.45
CA ASP A 172 -12.13 -2.35 1.09
C ASP A 172 -12.18 -3.83 0.68
N LEU A 173 -11.36 -4.66 1.32
CA LEU A 173 -11.38 -6.12 1.19
C LEU A 173 -12.68 -6.74 1.74
N GLY A 174 -13.46 -6.02 2.55
CA GLY A 174 -14.77 -6.47 3.02
C GLY A 174 -15.89 -6.26 1.99
N SER A 175 -15.62 -5.53 0.90
CA SER A 175 -16.64 -5.15 -0.08
C SER A 175 -16.68 -6.14 -1.26
N ASP A 176 -17.76 -6.93 -1.33
CA ASP A 176 -18.04 -7.85 -2.45
C ASP A 176 -17.91 -7.19 -3.83
N ALA A 177 -18.45 -5.98 -4.00
CA ALA A 177 -18.39 -5.26 -5.28
C ALA A 177 -16.94 -4.92 -5.71
N LYS A 178 -16.13 -4.43 -4.77
CA LYS A 178 -14.71 -4.07 -5.00
C LYS A 178 -13.89 -5.31 -5.29
N LEU A 179 -14.06 -6.37 -4.50
CA LEU A 179 -13.36 -7.64 -4.72
C LEU A 179 -13.71 -8.29 -6.06
N LYS A 180 -14.98 -8.26 -6.48
CA LYS A 180 -15.38 -8.75 -7.81
C LYS A 180 -14.74 -7.96 -8.94
N GLN A 181 -14.61 -6.64 -8.80
CA GLN A 181 -13.88 -5.81 -9.76
C GLN A 181 -12.39 -6.20 -9.82
N THR A 182 -11.74 -6.36 -8.67
CA THR A 182 -10.33 -6.74 -8.58
C THR A 182 -10.06 -8.12 -9.16
N PHE A 183 -10.81 -9.14 -8.74
CA PHE A 183 -10.65 -10.50 -9.30
C PHE A 183 -11.01 -10.57 -10.78
N GLY A 184 -11.94 -9.73 -11.25
CA GLY A 184 -12.31 -9.62 -12.66
C GLY A 184 -11.19 -9.13 -13.58
N LEU A 185 -10.07 -8.63 -13.03
CA LEU A 185 -8.92 -8.19 -13.83
C LEU A 185 -8.15 -9.35 -14.48
N GLY A 186 -8.20 -10.54 -13.89
CA GLY A 186 -7.41 -11.69 -14.38
C GLY A 186 -8.05 -13.06 -14.20
N LEU A 187 -9.09 -13.21 -13.36
CA LEU A 187 -9.82 -14.48 -13.26
C LEU A 187 -10.89 -14.62 -14.35
N ALA A 188 -11.16 -15.87 -14.72
CA ALA A 188 -12.32 -16.20 -15.54
C ALA A 188 -13.63 -15.77 -14.83
N PRO A 189 -14.62 -15.18 -15.53
CA PRO A 189 -15.82 -14.62 -14.91
C PRO A 189 -16.58 -15.57 -13.98
N ALA A 190 -16.57 -16.87 -14.27
CA ALA A 190 -17.24 -17.88 -13.45
C ALA A 190 -16.60 -18.08 -12.06
N LYS A 191 -15.29 -17.79 -11.89
CA LYS A 191 -14.58 -17.92 -10.61
C LYS A 191 -14.71 -16.68 -9.72
N VAL A 192 -15.02 -15.53 -10.31
CA VAL A 192 -14.96 -14.22 -9.64
C VAL A 192 -15.87 -14.13 -8.41
N PRO A 193 -17.15 -14.56 -8.44
CA PRO A 193 -18.03 -14.46 -7.28
C PRO A 193 -17.51 -15.25 -6.07
N ASP A 194 -17.05 -16.49 -6.29
CA ASP A 194 -16.60 -17.37 -5.22
C ASP A 194 -15.26 -16.89 -4.65
N ALA A 195 -14.34 -16.42 -5.49
CA ALA A 195 -13.07 -15.84 -5.05
C ALA A 195 -13.28 -14.58 -4.19
N ALA A 196 -14.20 -13.70 -4.60
CA ALA A 196 -14.56 -12.51 -3.83
C ALA A 196 -15.20 -12.87 -2.48
N ALA A 197 -16.13 -13.82 -2.46
CA ALA A 197 -16.75 -14.27 -1.21
C ALA A 197 -15.72 -14.90 -0.26
N LEU A 198 -14.78 -15.69 -0.78
CA LEU A 198 -13.73 -16.32 0.01
C LEU A 198 -12.76 -15.29 0.61
N ALA A 199 -12.36 -14.27 -0.15
CA ALA A 199 -11.49 -13.21 0.36
C ALA A 199 -12.15 -12.46 1.54
N ALA A 200 -13.43 -12.12 1.43
CA ALA A 200 -14.18 -11.51 2.52
C ALA A 200 -14.34 -12.47 3.72
N LYS A 201 -14.58 -13.76 3.49
CA LYS A 201 -14.62 -14.78 4.55
C LYS A 201 -13.32 -14.82 5.34
N VAL A 202 -12.18 -14.98 4.66
CA VAL A 202 -10.85 -15.02 5.29
C VAL A 202 -10.55 -13.74 6.07
N LEU A 203 -10.90 -12.57 5.53
CA LEU A 203 -10.72 -11.26 6.19
C LEU A 203 -11.36 -11.19 7.59
N TYR A 204 -12.52 -11.83 7.76
CA TYR A 204 -13.28 -11.81 9.01
C TYR A 204 -13.03 -13.03 9.91
N GLU A 205 -12.64 -14.17 9.35
CA GLU A 205 -12.36 -15.40 10.13
C GLU A 205 -10.95 -15.45 10.71
N VAL A 206 -9.95 -14.85 10.05
CA VAL A 206 -8.57 -14.80 10.57
C VAL A 206 -8.44 -13.60 11.53
N PRO A 207 -8.33 -13.82 12.86
CA PRO A 207 -8.50 -12.74 13.84
C PRO A 207 -7.49 -11.59 13.70
N VAL A 208 -6.25 -11.90 13.32
CA VAL A 208 -5.20 -10.87 13.18
C VAL A 208 -5.55 -9.82 12.13
N LEU A 209 -6.39 -10.12 11.15
CA LEU A 209 -6.74 -9.19 10.07
C LEU A 209 -7.72 -8.11 10.52
N GLN A 210 -8.42 -8.34 11.64
CA GLN A 210 -9.31 -7.37 12.28
C GLN A 210 -10.36 -6.77 11.32
N GLY A 211 -10.91 -7.58 10.41
CA GLY A 211 -11.87 -7.10 9.42
C GLY A 211 -11.31 -6.01 8.49
N GLY A 212 -10.00 -6.03 8.22
CA GLY A 212 -9.32 -5.05 7.38
C GLY A 212 -8.67 -3.90 8.15
N ARG A 213 -8.67 -3.92 9.49
CA ARG A 213 -8.07 -2.89 10.34
C ARG A 213 -6.65 -3.20 10.79
N ASN A 214 -6.09 -4.35 10.44
CA ASN A 214 -4.68 -4.59 10.68
C ASN A 214 -3.84 -3.62 9.82
N PRO A 215 -2.97 -2.79 10.41
CA PRO A 215 -2.20 -1.82 9.67
C PRO A 215 -1.30 -2.46 8.61
N LEU A 216 -0.80 -3.69 8.82
CA LEU A 216 0.05 -4.41 7.86
C LEU A 216 -0.61 -4.63 6.49
N LEU A 217 -1.94 -4.59 6.39
CA LEU A 217 -2.64 -4.71 5.10
C LEU A 217 -2.38 -3.51 4.18
N THR A 218 -2.07 -2.35 4.75
CA THR A 218 -1.94 -1.06 4.06
C THR A 218 -0.82 -0.21 4.67
N LEU A 219 0.21 -0.84 5.23
CA LEU A 219 1.36 -0.17 5.88
C LEU A 219 2.33 0.34 4.80
N ASN A 220 1.82 1.13 3.86
CA ASN A 220 2.58 1.61 2.73
C ASN A 220 1.90 2.79 2.03
N ALA A 221 2.66 3.48 1.20
CA ALA A 221 2.22 4.42 0.18
C ALA A 221 2.97 4.10 -1.11
N PHE A 222 2.43 4.48 -2.26
CA PHE A 222 3.16 4.30 -3.51
C PHE A 222 2.71 5.27 -4.59
N SER A 223 3.55 5.37 -5.61
CA SER A 223 3.28 6.13 -6.82
C SER A 223 3.29 5.24 -8.03
N ALA A 224 2.31 5.42 -8.91
CA ALA A 224 2.21 4.69 -10.16
C ALA A 224 2.37 5.65 -11.34
N PRO A 225 3.15 5.29 -12.38
CA PRO A 225 3.30 6.10 -13.58
C PRO A 225 2.09 5.97 -14.54
N ALA A 226 2.13 6.65 -15.68
CA ALA A 226 0.99 6.77 -16.59
C ALA A 226 0.58 5.44 -17.25
N GLU A 227 1.55 4.54 -17.44
CA GLU A 227 1.41 3.22 -18.05
C GLU A 227 0.87 2.15 -17.09
N SER A 228 0.75 2.46 -15.80
CA SER A 228 0.11 1.56 -14.83
C SER A 228 -1.36 1.34 -15.17
N LEU A 229 -1.92 0.21 -14.73
CA LEU A 229 -3.33 -0.18 -14.98
C LEU A 229 -4.34 0.95 -14.73
N GLY A 230 -4.12 1.71 -13.65
CA GLY A 230 -4.98 2.82 -13.28
C GLY A 230 -4.45 4.21 -13.68
N GLY A 231 -3.32 4.28 -14.37
CA GLY A 231 -2.61 5.52 -14.71
C GLY A 231 -1.99 6.23 -13.51
N LYS A 232 -1.52 7.46 -13.73
CA LYS A 232 -0.80 8.28 -12.75
C LYS A 232 -1.58 8.40 -11.45
N ARG A 233 -0.96 8.01 -10.33
CA ARG A 233 -1.57 8.11 -9.00
C ARG A 233 -0.54 8.13 -7.89
N VAL A 234 -0.92 8.77 -6.79
CA VAL A 234 -0.37 8.60 -5.46
C VAL A 234 -1.41 7.82 -4.64
N ALA A 235 -0.98 6.73 -4.03
CA ALA A 235 -1.79 5.89 -3.15
C ALA A 235 -1.31 6.05 -1.70
N LEU A 236 -2.25 6.27 -0.78
CA LEU A 236 -1.94 6.49 0.63
C LEU A 236 -2.66 5.47 1.50
N GLY A 237 -1.89 4.62 2.18
CA GLY A 237 -2.39 3.57 3.07
C GLY A 237 -2.83 4.07 4.43
N ASP A 238 -4.02 3.66 4.86
CA ASP A 238 -4.52 3.98 6.21
C ASP A 238 -3.62 3.36 7.29
N GLY A 239 -3.11 2.14 7.07
CA GLY A 239 -2.19 1.47 7.98
C GLY A 239 -0.87 2.21 8.15
N LEU A 240 -0.36 2.82 7.07
CA LEU A 240 0.80 3.73 7.15
C LEU A 240 0.50 4.91 8.07
N LEU A 241 -0.60 5.62 7.80
CA LEU A 241 -0.98 6.81 8.56
C LEU A 241 -1.21 6.50 10.05
N ASP A 242 -1.86 5.38 10.36
CA ASP A 242 -2.11 4.95 11.74
C ASP A 242 -0.80 4.66 12.48
N VAL A 243 0.17 3.99 11.82
CA VAL A 243 1.46 3.66 12.45
C VAL A 243 2.36 4.88 12.59
N VAL A 244 2.48 5.74 11.57
CA VAL A 244 3.31 6.95 11.70
C VAL A 244 2.72 7.92 12.73
N GLY A 245 1.39 7.96 12.86
CA GLY A 245 0.72 8.67 13.95
C GLY A 245 1.09 8.10 15.32
N LEU A 246 1.09 6.77 15.49
CA LEU A 246 1.51 6.09 16.71
C LEU A 246 2.99 6.35 17.05
N LEU A 247 3.85 6.44 16.04
CA LEU A 247 5.28 6.77 16.19
C LEU A 247 5.53 8.26 16.50
N GLY A 248 4.48 9.09 16.53
CA GLY A 248 4.56 10.50 16.93
C GLY A 248 4.77 11.47 15.77
N TYR A 249 4.56 11.05 14.52
CA TYR A 249 4.72 11.88 13.33
C TYR A 249 3.40 12.44 12.78
N ASP A 250 2.30 12.38 13.54
CA ASP A 250 0.96 12.77 13.08
C ASP A 250 0.91 14.20 12.49
N ASP A 251 1.63 15.13 13.10
CA ASP A 251 1.67 16.54 12.70
C ASP A 251 2.27 16.77 11.30
N VAL A 252 3.11 15.84 10.81
CA VAL A 252 3.82 15.96 9.52
C VAL A 252 3.52 14.81 8.55
N SER A 253 2.79 13.78 8.98
CA SER A 253 2.66 12.52 8.24
C SER A 253 2.06 12.67 6.84
N VAL A 254 0.87 13.25 6.73
CA VAL A 254 0.08 13.26 5.50
C VAL A 254 0.80 14.03 4.39
N GLU A 255 1.24 15.25 4.68
CA GLU A 255 1.86 16.13 3.71
C GLU A 255 3.24 15.60 3.29
N SER A 256 4.03 15.06 4.22
CA SER A 256 5.36 14.50 3.92
C SER A 256 5.26 13.23 3.08
N VAL A 257 4.39 12.28 3.43
CA VAL A 257 4.22 11.04 2.67
C VAL A 257 3.69 11.34 1.27
N ILE A 258 2.65 12.17 1.13
CA ILE A 258 2.17 12.55 -0.21
C ILE A 258 3.25 13.33 -0.97
N GLY A 259 4.02 14.19 -0.29
CA GLY A 259 5.14 14.92 -0.90
C GLY A 259 6.24 14.02 -1.44
N HIS A 260 6.63 12.98 -0.69
CA HIS A 260 7.55 11.92 -1.13
C HIS A 260 7.02 11.20 -2.35
N GLU A 261 5.79 10.69 -2.27
CA GLU A 261 5.17 9.96 -3.38
C GLU A 261 5.01 10.84 -4.63
N TYR A 262 4.64 12.10 -4.46
CA TYR A 262 4.61 13.03 -5.58
C TYR A 262 6.01 13.29 -6.16
N GLY A 263 7.06 13.16 -5.35
CA GLY A 263 8.46 13.13 -5.81
C GLY A 263 8.72 12.03 -6.83
N HIS A 264 8.17 10.83 -6.65
CA HIS A 264 8.21 9.78 -7.67
C HIS A 264 7.48 10.20 -8.96
N GLN A 265 6.36 10.94 -8.86
CA GLN A 265 5.70 11.50 -10.06
C GLN A 265 6.58 12.52 -10.81
N VAL A 266 7.41 13.26 -10.07
CA VAL A 266 8.41 14.15 -10.68
C VAL A 266 9.44 13.34 -11.46
N ASP A 267 9.95 12.26 -10.89
CA ASP A 267 10.89 11.37 -11.57
C ASP A 267 10.28 10.71 -12.83
N PHE A 268 9.05 10.20 -12.74
CA PHE A 268 8.32 9.64 -13.88
C PHE A 268 8.10 10.65 -15.02
N ALA A 269 7.87 11.92 -14.70
CA ALA A 269 7.68 12.96 -15.71
C ALA A 269 8.95 13.28 -16.51
N HIS A 270 10.13 12.85 -16.03
CA HIS A 270 11.43 13.11 -16.64
C HIS A 270 12.18 11.82 -17.02
N ASP A 271 11.50 10.68 -17.08
CA ASP A 271 12.09 9.36 -17.34
C ASP A 271 13.29 9.04 -16.42
N ASN A 272 13.30 9.58 -15.19
CA ASN A 272 14.36 9.36 -14.21
C ASN A 272 14.05 8.09 -13.40
N HIS A 273 14.70 6.97 -13.75
CA HIS A 273 14.46 5.67 -13.10
C HIS A 273 15.77 5.09 -12.53
N PRO A 274 16.33 5.68 -11.46
CA PRO A 274 17.52 5.14 -10.82
C PRO A 274 17.27 3.72 -10.30
N ALA A 275 18.26 2.84 -10.47
CA ALA A 275 18.22 1.45 -10.01
C ALA A 275 19.03 1.23 -8.72
N ASN A 276 19.25 2.29 -7.94
CA ASN A 276 20.01 2.30 -6.69
C ASN A 276 19.24 3.13 -5.64
N GLU A 277 19.83 3.35 -4.47
CA GLU A 277 19.19 4.02 -3.34
C GLU A 277 18.73 5.46 -3.66
N SER A 278 19.24 6.09 -4.73
CA SER A 278 18.72 7.39 -5.20
C SER A 278 17.26 7.34 -5.67
N ALA A 279 16.70 6.15 -5.91
CA ALA A 279 15.29 5.96 -6.22
C ALA A 279 14.35 6.40 -5.11
N GLU A 280 14.75 6.25 -3.84
CA GLU A 280 13.95 6.72 -2.70
C GLU A 280 14.52 8.03 -2.13
N MET A 281 15.84 8.20 -2.14
CA MET A 281 16.46 9.42 -1.62
C MET A 281 16.15 10.67 -2.47
N GLY A 282 15.92 10.52 -3.78
CA GLY A 282 15.50 11.63 -4.63
C GLY A 282 14.13 12.17 -4.21
N PRO A 283 13.10 11.33 -4.16
CA PRO A 283 11.81 11.64 -3.57
C PRO A 283 11.86 12.21 -2.14
N ASP A 284 12.72 11.70 -1.25
CA ASP A 284 12.95 12.32 0.08
C ASP A 284 13.38 13.80 -0.07
N ALA A 285 14.34 14.07 -0.97
CA ALA A 285 14.80 15.43 -1.25
C ALA A 285 13.72 16.32 -1.87
N TYR A 286 12.87 15.78 -2.76
CA TYR A 286 11.81 16.55 -3.40
C TYR A 286 10.68 16.85 -2.40
N GLY A 287 10.31 15.88 -1.56
CA GLY A 287 9.38 16.04 -0.45
C GLY A 287 9.89 17.08 0.56
N GLY A 288 11.14 16.95 1.02
CA GLY A 288 11.82 17.91 1.89
C GLY A 288 11.82 19.34 1.31
N TYR A 289 12.10 19.48 0.01
CA TYR A 289 11.98 20.76 -0.68
C TYR A 289 10.55 21.31 -0.65
N PHE A 290 9.56 20.49 -0.99
CA PHE A 290 8.15 20.89 -1.01
C PHE A 290 7.69 21.37 0.37
N VAL A 291 7.96 20.61 1.43
CA VAL A 291 7.46 20.97 2.77
C VAL A 291 8.11 22.23 3.33
N ALA A 292 9.38 22.49 2.99
CA ALA A 292 10.10 23.70 3.41
C ALA A 292 9.80 24.93 2.55
N HIS A 293 9.37 24.77 1.29
CA HIS A 293 9.22 25.87 0.34
C HIS A 293 8.03 26.78 0.67
N ALA A 294 8.17 28.10 0.45
CA ALA A 294 7.14 29.09 0.80
C ALA A 294 5.82 28.92 0.01
N LYS A 295 5.87 28.28 -1.15
CA LYS A 295 4.70 27.88 -1.96
C LYS A 295 4.22 26.45 -1.72
N GLY A 296 4.94 25.68 -0.93
CA GLY A 296 4.55 24.34 -0.49
C GLY A 296 3.90 24.41 0.88
N GLU A 297 4.39 23.64 1.85
CA GLU A 297 3.88 23.71 3.23
C GLU A 297 4.44 24.86 4.06
N ALA A 298 5.57 25.44 3.64
CA ALA A 298 6.25 26.52 4.36
C ALA A 298 6.49 26.20 5.85
N TRP A 299 6.78 24.93 6.15
CA TRP A 299 6.97 24.47 7.51
C TRP A 299 8.18 25.10 8.18
N ASN A 300 8.12 25.21 9.51
CA ASN A 300 9.23 25.67 10.31
C ASN A 300 10.30 24.58 10.48
N ALA A 301 11.47 24.94 11.02
CA ALA A 301 12.59 24.02 11.18
C ALA A 301 12.28 22.78 12.05
N ARG A 302 11.33 22.87 12.99
CA ARG A 302 10.91 21.71 13.80
C ARG A 302 10.14 20.70 12.96
N ALA A 303 9.13 21.15 12.21
CA ALA A 303 8.34 20.27 11.34
C ALA A 303 9.17 19.70 10.17
N GLN A 304 10.11 20.49 9.64
CA GLN A 304 11.15 20.03 8.72
C GLN A 304 11.97 18.88 9.34
N GLN A 305 12.53 19.09 10.53
CA GLN A 305 13.26 18.05 11.24
C GLN A 305 12.42 16.78 11.46
N GLU A 306 11.16 16.90 11.89
CA GLU A 306 10.23 15.78 12.06
C GLU A 306 9.99 15.02 10.75
N THR A 307 9.94 15.72 9.60
CA THR A 307 9.86 15.12 8.26
C THR A 307 11.09 14.26 7.96
N THR A 308 12.29 14.79 8.14
CA THR A 308 13.51 14.01 7.87
C THR A 308 13.65 12.78 8.78
N TYR A 309 13.04 12.80 9.97
CA TYR A 309 12.96 11.62 10.84
C TYR A 309 11.91 10.61 10.36
N LEU A 310 10.80 11.08 9.79
CA LEU A 310 9.81 10.21 9.15
C LEU A 310 10.42 9.52 7.92
N ASP A 311 11.12 10.25 7.05
CA ASP A 311 11.83 9.68 5.89
C ASP A 311 12.88 8.64 6.34
N ALA A 312 13.64 8.95 7.40
CA ALA A 312 14.58 8.01 7.99
C ALA A 312 13.93 6.74 8.57
N SER A 313 12.65 6.82 8.98
CA SER A 313 11.96 5.72 9.66
C SER A 313 11.70 4.51 8.75
N ILE A 314 11.73 4.71 7.43
CA ILE A 314 11.58 3.68 6.40
C ILE A 314 12.91 3.31 5.73
N GLY A 315 14.03 3.91 6.15
CA GLY A 315 15.37 3.51 5.69
C GLY A 315 15.78 2.14 6.23
N ASP A 316 16.51 1.37 5.42
CA ASP A 316 16.96 0.01 5.73
C ASP A 316 18.47 -0.14 5.75
N CYS A 317 18.94 -1.27 6.28
CA CYS A 317 20.34 -1.62 6.34
C CYS A 317 20.82 -2.53 5.20
N TYR A 318 20.16 -2.53 4.05
CA TYR A 318 20.35 -3.54 2.99
C TYR A 318 20.46 -2.97 1.57
N HIS A 319 20.82 -1.70 1.41
CA HIS A 319 21.05 -1.08 0.09
C HIS A 319 19.81 -1.13 -0.83
N SER A 320 18.60 -1.11 -0.25
CA SER A 320 17.35 -1.09 -1.03
C SER A 320 16.73 0.31 -1.03
N HIS A 321 16.39 0.85 0.15
CA HIS A 321 15.73 2.15 0.28
C HIS A 321 16.69 3.28 0.71
N GLY A 322 17.98 2.98 0.86
CA GLY A 322 18.95 3.83 1.55
C GLY A 322 18.88 3.68 3.07
N THR A 323 20.00 3.91 3.75
CA THR A 323 20.03 3.87 5.23
C THR A 323 19.22 5.01 5.84
N PRO A 324 18.75 4.88 7.09
CA PRO A 324 18.07 5.99 7.77
C PRO A 324 18.85 7.30 7.74
N ASP A 325 20.18 7.25 7.92
CA ASP A 325 21.04 8.44 7.86
C ASP A 325 21.11 9.04 6.44
N GLN A 326 21.14 8.19 5.40
CA GLN A 326 21.16 8.62 4.01
C GLN A 326 19.85 9.31 3.62
N ARG A 327 18.71 8.68 3.94
CA ARG A 327 17.37 9.24 3.69
C ARG A 327 17.17 10.56 4.40
N LYS A 328 17.51 10.62 5.70
CA LYS A 328 17.50 11.86 6.49
C LYS A 328 18.32 12.97 5.85
N ALA A 329 19.53 12.64 5.37
CA ALA A 329 20.41 13.60 4.74
C ALA A 329 19.87 14.10 3.38
N ALA A 330 19.18 13.25 2.63
CA ALA A 330 18.54 13.61 1.37
C ALA A 330 17.37 14.58 1.59
N GLY A 331 16.44 14.27 2.52
CA GLY A 331 15.36 15.17 2.91
C GLY A 331 15.88 16.54 3.37
N ALA A 332 16.87 16.55 4.27
CA ALA A 332 17.50 17.78 4.77
C ALA A 332 18.20 18.59 3.66
N TRP A 333 18.78 17.92 2.65
CA TRP A 333 19.37 18.59 1.50
C TRP A 333 18.28 19.31 0.67
N GLY A 334 17.13 18.67 0.49
CA GLY A 334 15.95 19.23 -0.18
C GLY A 334 15.43 20.48 0.52
N GLU A 335 15.23 20.40 1.83
CA GLU A 335 14.81 21.52 2.68
C GLU A 335 15.76 22.72 2.54
N LYS A 336 17.07 22.45 2.53
CA LYS A 336 18.09 23.49 2.32
C LYS A 336 18.02 24.12 0.94
N GLN A 337 17.61 23.38 -0.09
CA GLN A 337 17.37 23.96 -1.41
C GLN A 337 16.20 24.95 -1.39
N ALA A 338 15.20 24.76 -0.53
CA ALA A 338 14.07 25.68 -0.38
C ALA A 338 14.44 26.91 0.47
N THR A 339 15.04 26.69 1.64
CA THR A 339 15.35 27.76 2.61
C THR A 339 16.58 28.59 2.23
N GLY A 340 17.47 28.06 1.40
CA GLY A 340 18.68 28.74 0.93
C GLY A 340 18.52 29.60 -0.32
N GLN A 341 17.32 29.73 -0.89
CA GLN A 341 17.11 30.48 -2.13
C GLN A 341 17.07 31.99 -1.90
N ASN A 342 17.66 32.77 -2.81
CA ASN A 342 17.54 34.23 -2.81
C ASN A 342 16.10 34.72 -3.00
N ASN A 343 15.28 33.96 -3.74
CA ASN A 343 13.86 34.25 -3.92
C ASN A 343 13.03 33.08 -3.37
N PRO A 344 12.41 33.22 -2.20
CA PRO A 344 11.64 32.13 -1.57
C PRO A 344 10.36 31.76 -2.33
N ASN A 345 9.91 32.60 -3.28
CA ASN A 345 8.71 32.34 -4.09
C ASN A 345 9.01 31.67 -5.43
N ARG A 346 10.29 31.48 -5.77
CA ARG A 346 10.70 30.80 -6.99
C ARG A 346 10.87 29.31 -6.71
N ILE A 347 10.01 28.52 -7.33
CA ILE A 347 10.16 27.06 -7.35
C ILE A 347 11.29 26.72 -8.34
N VAL A 348 12.19 25.83 -7.94
CA VAL A 348 13.24 25.27 -8.81
C VAL A 348 12.55 24.32 -9.80
N PRO A 349 12.78 24.48 -11.12
CA PRO A 349 12.25 23.53 -12.11
C PRO A 349 12.62 22.09 -11.77
N SER A 350 11.67 21.17 -11.90
CA SER A 350 11.80 19.76 -11.53
C SER A 350 13.02 19.08 -12.16
N ALA A 351 13.23 19.22 -13.47
CA ALA A 351 14.42 18.70 -14.17
C ALA A 351 15.73 19.24 -13.57
N THR A 352 15.76 20.52 -13.17
CA THR A 352 16.91 21.12 -12.50
C THR A 352 17.11 20.58 -11.08
N MET A 353 16.02 20.28 -10.36
CA MET A 353 16.11 19.66 -9.04
C MET A 353 16.70 18.25 -9.13
N ILE A 354 16.22 17.43 -10.07
CA ILE A 354 16.76 16.09 -10.36
C ILE A 354 18.27 16.17 -10.65
N GLU A 355 18.69 17.03 -11.59
CA GLU A 355 20.10 17.18 -11.95
C GLU A 355 20.98 17.59 -10.74
N LYS A 356 20.48 18.50 -9.90
CA LYS A 356 21.17 18.91 -8.67
C LYS A 356 21.28 17.77 -7.68
N PHE A 357 20.22 17.00 -7.48
CA PHE A 357 20.20 15.88 -6.55
C PHE A 357 21.15 14.77 -7.01
N GLN A 358 21.13 14.40 -8.29
CA GLN A 358 22.04 13.41 -8.87
C GLN A 358 23.52 13.78 -8.67
N LYS A 359 23.87 15.07 -8.67
CA LYS A 359 25.22 15.55 -8.35
C LYS A 359 25.56 15.51 -6.86
N GLU A 360 24.56 15.60 -6.00
CA GLU A 360 24.74 15.50 -4.55
C GLU A 360 24.80 14.06 -4.07
N TYR A 361 24.00 13.16 -4.66
CA TYR A 361 23.83 11.77 -4.25
C TYR A 361 25.14 11.04 -3.88
N PRO A 362 26.24 11.11 -4.69
CA PRO A 362 27.50 10.45 -4.33
C PRO A 362 28.15 10.93 -3.02
N LYS A 363 27.77 12.11 -2.52
CA LYS A 363 28.23 12.66 -1.23
C LYS A 363 27.38 12.17 -0.07
N LEU A 364 26.12 11.83 -0.33
CA LEU A 364 25.19 11.29 0.67
C LEU A 364 25.41 9.79 0.88
N VAL A 365 25.89 9.09 -0.14
CA VAL A 365 26.23 7.65 -0.11
C VAL A 365 27.75 7.48 -0.30
N PRO A 366 28.59 7.85 0.69
CA PRO A 366 30.03 7.72 0.55
C PRO A 366 30.42 6.24 0.38
N PRO A 367 31.41 5.91 -0.48
CA PRO A 367 31.79 4.52 -0.74
C PRO A 367 32.22 3.84 0.56
N THR A 368 31.73 2.62 0.76
CA THR A 368 32.18 1.74 1.84
C THR A 368 33.66 1.40 1.66
N GLY A 369 34.33 0.99 2.75
CA GLY A 369 35.78 0.77 2.78
C GLY A 369 36.31 -0.13 1.65
N ASP A 370 35.53 -1.13 1.23
CA ASP A 370 35.91 -2.07 0.18
C ASP A 370 35.85 -1.45 -1.23
N GLN A 371 34.93 -0.53 -1.48
CA GLN A 371 34.85 0.21 -2.75
C GLN A 371 36.00 1.23 -2.89
N ARG A 372 36.46 1.82 -1.77
CA ARG A 372 37.63 2.71 -1.77
C ARG A 372 38.91 1.96 -2.13
N ALA A 373 39.07 0.72 -1.67
CA ALA A 373 40.22 -0.12 -2.00
C ALA A 373 40.24 -0.54 -3.48
N LEU A 374 39.08 -0.87 -4.06
CA LEU A 374 38.97 -1.21 -5.50
C LEU A 374 39.20 -0.02 -6.42
N THR A 375 38.79 1.18 -6.01
CA THR A 375 39.02 2.41 -6.79
C THR A 375 40.48 2.84 -6.73
N ALA A 376 41.15 2.65 -5.59
CA ALA A 376 42.58 2.90 -5.42
C ALA A 376 43.48 1.88 -6.14
N ALA A 377 42.99 0.68 -6.46
CA ALA A 377 43.73 -0.34 -7.21
C ALA A 377 43.62 -0.18 -8.75
N ARG A 378 42.79 0.76 -9.23
CA ARG A 378 42.56 1.03 -10.65
C ARG A 378 43.06 2.41 -11.12
N GLY A 379 43.57 3.24 -10.20
CA GLY A 379 44.33 4.45 -10.49
C GLY A 379 45.80 4.22 -10.20
#